data_AF-A0A3P6FT83-F1
#
_entry.id   AF-A0A3P6FT83-F1
#
_cell.length_a   1.000
_cell.length_b   1.000
_cell.length_c   1.000
_cell.angle_alpha   90.00
_cell.angle_beta   90.00
_cell.angle_gamma   90.00
#
_symmetry.space_group_name_H-M   'P 1'
#
loop_
_entity.id
_entity.type
_entity.pdbx_description
1 polymer ?
#
loop_
_entity_poly.entity_id
_entity_poly.type
_entity_poly.pdbx_seq_one_letter_code
_entity_poly.pdbx_strand_id
1 'polypeptide(L)' 'MGASLVLTRNENGYLHDHGGHLYNAACQKVDAQGDVILEASANTKVYRVLRQRMIA' A
#
# COMPACT_ATOMS: atom_id res chain seq x y z
N MET A 1 0.20 19.40 -8.26
CA MET A 1 -0.88 18.61 -8.91
C MET A 1 -0.84 17.24 -8.27
N GLY A 2 -1.86 16.87 -7.50
CA GLY A 2 -1.92 15.55 -6.85
C GLY A 2 -2.55 14.54 -7.80
N ALA A 3 -1.98 13.35 -7.92
CA ALA A 3 -2.63 12.24 -8.60
C ALA A 3 -3.68 11.65 -7.65
N SER A 4 -4.94 11.64 -8.06
CA SER A 4 -6.01 10.96 -7.34
C SER A 4 -6.00 9.48 -7.73
N LEU A 5 -5.75 8.59 -6.77
CA LEU A 5 -5.88 7.15 -6.96
C LEU A 5 -7.29 6.72 -6.58
N VAL A 6 -8.04 6.19 -7.55
CA VAL A 6 -9.37 5.62 -7.31
C VAL A 6 -9.18 4.15 -6.94
N LEU A 7 -9.66 3.78 -5.75
CA LEU A 7 -9.59 2.42 -5.24
C LEU A 7 -10.99 1.88 -4.97
N THR A 8 -11.24 0.65 -5.40
CA THR A 8 -12.50 -0.07 -5.15
C THR A 8 -12.28 -1.08 -4.04
N ARG A 9 -13.20 -1.15 -3.08
CA ARG A 9 -13.17 -2.18 -2.02
C ARG A 9 -13.79 -3.48 -2.54
N ASN A 10 -13.10 -4.60 -2.34
CA ASN A 10 -13.63 -5.94 -2.60
C ASN A 10 -14.35 -6.54 -1.37
N GLU A 11 -14.96 -7.71 -1.55
CA GLU A 11 -15.70 -8.43 -0.50
C GLU A 11 -14.85 -8.80 0.73
N ASN A 12 -13.54 -8.99 0.53
CA ASN A 12 -12.57 -9.33 1.57
C ASN A 12 -12.05 -8.09 2.33
N GLY A 13 -12.54 -6.90 1.99
CA GLY A 13 -12.15 -5.63 2.63
C GLY A 13 -10.87 -5.00 2.08
N TYR A 14 -10.24 -5.61 1.07
CA TYR A 14 -9.07 -5.04 0.40
C TYR A 14 -9.49 -3.99 -0.63
N LEU A 15 -8.70 -2.94 -0.73
CA LEU A 15 -8.81 -1.95 -1.78
C LEU A 15 -8.07 -2.46 -3.02
N HIS A 16 -8.54 -2.16 -4.23
CA HIS A 16 -7.79 -2.45 -5.45
C HIS A 16 -7.89 -1.30 -6.45
N ASP A 17 -6.82 -1.08 -7.21
CA ASP A 17 -6.82 -0.14 -8.33
C ASP A 17 -7.32 -0.79 -9.63
N HIS A 18 -7.41 0.01 -10.70
CA HIS A 18 -7.85 -0.49 -12.01
C HIS A 18 -6.89 -1.52 -12.64
N GLY A 19 -5.62 -1.55 -12.22
CA GLY A 19 -4.63 -2.55 -12.62
C GLY A 19 -4.70 -3.84 -11.81
N GLY A 20 -5.60 -3.92 -10.81
CA GLY A 20 -5.79 -5.10 -9.98
C GLY A 20 -4.76 -5.24 -8.86
N HIS A 21 -3.98 -4.19 -8.55
CA HIS A 21 -3.12 -4.21 -7.37
C HIS A 21 -3.95 -4.04 -6.10
N LEU A 22 -3.65 -4.83 -5.08
CA LEU A 22 -4.32 -4.74 -3.78
C LEU A 22 -3.67 -3.67 -2.91
N TYR A 23 -4.49 -3.03 -2.07
CA TYR A 23 -4.09 -2.04 -1.08
C TYR A 23 -4.83 -2.28 0.24
N ASN A 24 -4.18 -1.94 1.35
CA ASN A 24 -4.81 -1.90 2.66
C ASN A 24 -5.60 -0.59 2.87
N ALA A 25 -6.30 -0.47 4.01
CA ALA A 25 -7.08 0.72 4.36
C ALA A 25 -6.24 2.00 4.52
N ALA A 26 -4.92 1.88 4.66
CA ALA A 26 -3.97 3.00 4.67
C ALA A 26 -3.44 3.35 3.27
N CYS A 27 -4.05 2.81 2.21
CA CYS A 27 -3.65 2.99 0.81
C CYS A 27 -2.20 2.53 0.53
N GLN A 28 -1.70 1.54 1.28
CA GLN A 28 -0.41 0.90 1.01
C GLN A 28 -0.64 -0.33 0.16
N LYS A 29 0.18 -0.53 -0.87
CA LYS A 29 0.12 -1.70 -1.74
C LYS A 29 0.41 -2.96 -0.93
N VAL A 30 -0.40 -3.99 -1.12
CA VAL A 30 -0.24 -5.30 -0.47
C VAL A 30 -0.19 -6.42 -1.51
N ASP A 31 0.43 -7.53 -1.16
CA ASP A 31 0.39 -8.75 -1.97
C ASP A 31 -0.90 -9.55 -1.72
N ALA A 32 -1.01 -10.72 -2.35
CA ALA A 32 -2.16 -11.60 -2.22
C ALA A 32 -2.29 -12.22 -0.81
N GLN A 33 -1.22 -12.20 0.00
CA GLN A 33 -1.22 -12.65 1.38
C GLN A 33 -1.63 -11.51 2.34
N GLY A 34 -1.69 -10.27 1.84
CA GLY A 34 -2.00 -9.08 2.63
C GLY A 34 -0.76 -8.40 3.22
N ASP A 35 0.44 -8.84 2.84
CA ASP A 35 1.68 -8.23 3.30
C ASP A 35 1.98 -6.96 2.50
N VAL A 36 2.45 -5.92 3.19
CA VAL A 36 2.74 -4.62 2.56
C VAL A 36 3.93 -4.76 1.62
N ILE A 37 3.70 -4.50 0.34
CA ILE A 37 4.73 -4.42 -0.68
C ILE A 37 5.42 -3.06 -0.52
N LEU A 38 6.64 -3.09 0.00
CA LEU A 38 7.52 -1.93 -0.01
C LEU A 38 7.96 -1.68 -1.46
N GLU A 39 7.21 -0.86 -2.20
CA GLU A 39 7.75 -0.34 -3.46
C GLU A 39 9.00 0.46 -3.13
N ALA A 40 10.15 -0.06 -3.56
CA ALA A 40 11.42 0.63 -3.51
C ALA A 40 11.33 1.82 -4.46
N SER A 41 10.78 2.93 -3.97
CA SER A 41 10.71 4.17 -4.72
C SER A 41 12.13 4.60 -5.06
N ALA A 42 12.51 4.44 -6.33
CA ALA A 42 13.63 5.12 -6.94
C ALA A 42 13.32 6.61 -7.16
N ASN A 43 12.67 7.28 -6.20
CA ASN A 43 12.75 8.74 -6.06
C ASN A 43 12.33 9.18 -4.64
N THR A 44 13.36 9.34 -3.80
CA THR A 44 13.54 10.44 -2.84
C THR A 44 12.41 10.78 -1.86
N LYS A 45 12.69 10.43 -0.59
CA LYS A 45 12.22 11.06 0.66
C LYS A 45 10.71 11.04 0.92
N VAL A 46 10.28 9.97 1.59
CA VAL A 46 9.63 9.94 2.91
C VAL A 46 9.03 8.56 3.02
N TYR A 47 9.75 7.61 3.62
CA TYR A 47 9.22 6.54 4.49
C TYR A 47 10.41 5.94 5.27
N ARG A 48 11.17 6.82 5.93
CA ARG A 48 12.06 6.44 7.03
C ARG A 48 11.24 6.14 8.31
N VAL A 49 9.97 5.74 8.17
CA VAL A 49 8.95 5.71 9.23
C VAL A 49 8.32 4.33 9.44
N LEU A 50 8.72 3.28 8.71
CA LEU A 50 8.25 1.91 9.04
C LEU A 50 9.37 0.89 9.21
N ARG A 51 10.63 1.34 9.37
CA ARG A 51 11.59 0.55 10.14
C ARG A 51 11.46 0.98 11.60
N GLN A 52 11.12 0.01 12.44
CA GLN A 52 11.13 0.03 13.91
C GLN A 52 9.76 0.28 14.55
N ARG A 53 8.99 -0.80 14.69
CA ARG A 53 8.78 -1.43 16.00
C ARG A 53 8.10 -2.80 15.83
N MET A 54 8.93 -3.79 15.54
CA MET A 54 8.69 -5.12 16.10
C MET A 54 9.20 -5.02 17.54
N ILE A 55 8.28 -4.95 18.50
CA ILE A 55 8.59 -5.29 19.89
C ILE A 55 7.66 -6.46 20.19
N ALA A 56 8.30 -7.52 20.70
CA ALA A 56 7.72 -8.80 21.09
C ALA A 56 6.58 -8.66 22.11
#